data_AF-A0A9D5I8P1-F1
#
_entry.id   AF-A0A9D5I8P1-F1
#
_cell.length_a   1.000
_cell.length_b   1.000
_cell.length_c   1.000
_cell.angle_alpha   90.00
_cell.angle_beta   90.00
_cell.angle_gamma   90.00
#
_symmetry.space_group_name_H-M   'P 1'
#
loop_
_entity.id
_entity.type
_entity.pdbx_description
1 polymer ?
#
loop_
_entity_poly.entity_id
_entity_poly.type
_entity_poly.pdbx_seq_one_letter_code
_entity_poly.pdbx_strand_id
1 'polypeptide(L)'
;MVALAGTTAVAHAGLTFSFADPAPGPQVSFSGGVGGLLTFDEEVSFSFVVDGSSEPVPFINVLTARLELSLTVGAAVPLGGGDFAAPVSGSFRFYDPLVFDPTQSTILSAVVADGVFLRVGAGSSVNSDSLVFGLSFVAGPQLEALLLPGRAIAPLFDAVFTLTDVLNDAGGSVIAGPDGGPISAFTANASFSGSANVVPTPGAVALMALGGVAAARRRR
;
A
#
# COMPACT_ATOMS: atom_id res chain seq x y z
N MET A 1 -24.83 -8.00 -42.60
CA MET A 1 -25.37 -7.47 -41.33
C MET A 1 -24.25 -7.56 -40.30
N VAL A 2 -23.62 -6.44 -39.95
CA VAL A 2 -22.47 -6.39 -39.02
C VAL A 2 -23.03 -6.09 -37.63
N ALA A 3 -22.95 -7.04 -36.71
CA ALA A 3 -23.36 -6.82 -35.33
C ALA A 3 -22.32 -5.93 -34.65
N LEU A 4 -22.72 -4.72 -34.27
CA LEU A 4 -21.93 -3.81 -33.44
C LEU A 4 -21.80 -4.47 -32.05
N ALA A 5 -20.65 -5.08 -31.76
CA ALA A 5 -20.34 -5.58 -30.44
C ALA A 5 -20.17 -4.37 -29.51
N GLY A 6 -21.19 -4.09 -28.70
CA GLY A 6 -21.13 -3.04 -27.68
C GLY A 6 -20.03 -3.37 -26.69
N THR A 7 -18.99 -2.53 -26.63
CA THR A 7 -17.99 -2.55 -25.58
C THR A 7 -18.67 -2.08 -24.29
N THR A 8 -19.07 -3.01 -23.43
CA THR A 8 -19.51 -2.67 -22.08
C THR A 8 -18.33 -2.06 -21.35
N ALA A 9 -18.39 -0.74 -21.10
CA ALA A 9 -17.43 -0.08 -20.24
C ALA A 9 -17.51 -0.73 -18.85
N VAL A 10 -16.39 -1.28 -18.38
CA VAL A 10 -16.30 -1.85 -17.04
C VAL A 10 -16.26 -0.67 -16.08
N ALA A 11 -17.30 -0.52 -15.25
CA ALA A 11 -17.29 0.47 -14.18
C ALA A 11 -16.27 0.01 -13.13
N HIS A 12 -15.16 0.74 -13.00
CA HIS A 12 -14.21 0.57 -11.92
C HIS A 12 -14.79 1.21 -10.66
N ALA A 13 -14.77 0.46 -9.56
CA ALA A 13 -14.99 1.02 -8.23
C ALA A 13 -13.63 1.11 -7.53
N GLY A 14 -13.41 2.17 -6.76
CA GLY A 14 -12.25 2.37 -5.93
C GLY A 14 -12.50 1.94 -4.48
N LEU A 15 -11.48 1.36 -3.88
CA LEU A 15 -11.32 1.21 -2.44
C LEU A 15 -10.29 2.22 -1.96
N THR A 16 -10.56 2.83 -0.83
CA THR A 16 -9.57 3.61 -0.09
C THR A 16 -9.29 2.96 1.24
N PHE A 17 -8.01 3.00 1.63
CA PHE A 17 -7.49 2.45 2.87
C PHE A 17 -6.89 3.57 3.67
N SER A 18 -7.12 3.59 4.98
CA SER A 18 -6.44 4.53 5.84
C SER A 18 -6.25 4.02 7.25
N PHE A 19 -5.17 4.46 7.89
CA PHE A 19 -5.08 4.48 9.34
C PHE A 19 -4.30 5.72 9.77
N ALA A 20 -4.54 6.13 11.01
CA ALA A 20 -3.70 7.07 11.71
C ALA A 20 -3.26 6.42 13.02
N ASP A 21 -2.02 6.69 13.43
CA ASP A 21 -1.45 6.21 14.68
C ASP A 21 -2.40 6.47 15.87
N PRO A 22 -2.82 5.42 16.62
CA PRO A 22 -3.76 5.57 17.72
C PRO A 22 -3.07 5.98 19.04
N ALA A 23 -1.75 5.84 19.13
CA ALA A 23 -1.04 5.89 20.40
C ALA A 23 -0.21 7.18 20.56
N PRO A 24 -0.08 7.70 21.79
CA PRO A 24 0.89 8.74 22.08
C PRO A 24 2.31 8.15 22.06
N GLY A 25 3.11 8.58 21.08
CA GLY A 25 4.54 8.26 20.98
C GLY A 25 4.88 7.53 19.68
N PRO A 26 6.16 7.58 19.26
CA PRO A 26 6.57 7.11 17.94
C PRO A 26 6.45 5.58 17.82
N GLN A 27 5.70 5.13 16.82
CA GLN A 27 5.51 3.72 16.49
C GLN A 27 6.42 3.24 15.35
N VAL A 28 6.98 4.17 14.58
CA VAL A 28 7.94 3.86 13.52
C VAL A 28 9.35 4.07 14.04
N SER A 29 10.21 3.10 13.76
CA SER A 29 11.65 3.22 14.02
C SER A 29 12.43 2.94 12.74
N PHE A 30 13.46 3.73 12.50
CA PHE A 30 14.45 3.48 11.47
C PHE A 30 15.78 3.19 12.13
N SER A 31 16.36 2.03 11.81
CA SER A 31 17.66 1.63 12.33
C SER A 31 18.61 1.26 11.19
N GLY A 32 19.82 1.84 11.22
CA GLY A 32 20.85 1.60 10.21
C GLY A 32 21.13 2.81 9.31
N GLY A 33 22.26 2.78 8.62
CA GLY A 33 22.66 3.83 7.67
C GLY A 33 22.08 3.58 6.28
N VAL A 34 22.94 3.54 5.25
CA VAL A 34 22.53 3.10 3.91
C VAL A 34 22.06 1.65 3.97
N GLY A 35 20.82 1.39 3.53
CA GLY A 35 20.18 0.09 3.66
C GLY A 35 19.58 -0.18 5.04
N GLY A 36 19.35 0.87 5.84
CA GLY A 36 18.67 0.75 7.13
C GLY A 36 17.24 0.25 6.99
N LEU A 37 16.71 -0.30 8.09
CA LEU A 37 15.39 -0.90 8.15
C LEU A 37 14.42 0.04 8.87
N LEU A 38 13.32 0.36 8.21
CA LEU A 38 12.15 1.00 8.77
C LEU A 38 11.19 -0.10 9.27
N THR A 39 10.88 -0.08 10.55
CA THR A 39 9.95 -1.00 11.23
C THR A 39 8.82 -0.25 11.92
N PHE A 40 7.75 -0.96 12.22
CA PHE A 40 6.60 -0.48 13.00
C PHE A 40 6.44 -1.35 14.26
N ASP A 41 5.93 -0.78 15.35
CA ASP A 41 5.63 -1.52 16.57
C ASP A 41 4.42 -2.46 16.37
N GLU A 42 4.69 -3.75 16.34
CA GLU A 42 3.69 -4.80 16.14
C GLU A 42 2.85 -5.11 17.40
N GLU A 43 3.11 -4.48 18.54
CA GLU A 43 2.29 -4.70 19.75
C GLU A 43 1.03 -3.83 19.77
N VAL A 44 1.05 -2.72 19.03
CA VAL A 44 -0.01 -1.71 19.04
C VAL A 44 -1.05 -1.97 17.94
N SER A 45 -2.30 -2.14 18.37
CA SER A 45 -3.44 -2.26 17.46
C SER A 45 -4.07 -0.89 17.17
N PHE A 46 -4.52 -0.68 15.94
CA PHE A 46 -5.15 0.55 15.46
C PHE A 46 -6.42 0.29 14.66
N SER A 47 -7.19 1.35 14.42
CA SER A 47 -8.36 1.34 13.55
C SER A 47 -7.92 1.49 12.09
N PHE A 48 -8.07 0.43 11.31
CA PHE A 48 -7.85 0.43 9.86
C PHE A 48 -9.18 0.60 9.13
N VAL A 49 -9.32 1.70 8.41
CA VAL A 49 -10.54 2.04 7.69
C VAL A 49 -10.44 1.55 6.25
N VAL A 50 -11.44 0.79 5.82
CA VAL A 50 -11.66 0.39 4.43
C VAL A 50 -12.95 1.06 3.95
N ASP A 51 -12.82 2.00 3.03
CA ASP A 51 -13.93 2.72 2.43
C ASP A 51 -14.13 2.27 0.98
N GLY A 52 -15.25 1.58 0.77
CA GLY A 52 -15.75 1.12 -0.53
C GLY A 52 -16.98 1.90 -0.96
N SER A 53 -17.08 3.19 -0.64
CA SER A 53 -18.22 4.03 -0.98
C SER A 53 -18.54 4.12 -2.48
N SER A 54 -17.57 3.78 -3.33
CA SER A 54 -17.74 3.72 -4.79
C SER A 54 -18.09 2.32 -5.34
N GLU A 55 -18.19 1.31 -4.46
CA GLU A 55 -18.66 -0.03 -4.83
C GLU A 55 -20.17 -0.04 -5.17
N PRO A 56 -20.66 -1.03 -5.95
CA PRO A 56 -22.09 -1.14 -6.25
C PRO A 56 -22.98 -1.24 -5.01
N VAL A 57 -22.45 -1.81 -3.93
CA VAL A 57 -23.03 -1.76 -2.59
C VAL A 57 -22.02 -1.02 -1.70
N PRO A 58 -22.21 0.30 -1.51
CA PRO A 58 -21.30 1.12 -0.72
C PRO A 58 -21.14 0.61 0.71
N PHE A 59 -19.91 0.64 1.22
CA PHE A 59 -19.61 0.30 2.61
C PHE A 59 -18.46 1.14 3.15
N ILE A 60 -18.43 1.28 4.47
CA ILE A 60 -17.27 1.76 5.23
C ILE A 60 -17.09 0.79 6.39
N ASN A 61 -15.95 0.14 6.47
CA ASN A 61 -15.61 -0.79 7.55
C ASN A 61 -14.42 -0.27 8.33
N VAL A 62 -14.47 -0.43 9.65
CA VAL A 62 -13.36 -0.14 10.55
C VAL A 62 -12.93 -1.46 11.16
N LEU A 63 -11.74 -1.89 10.81
CA LEU A 63 -11.13 -3.14 11.26
C LEU A 63 -10.11 -2.84 12.35
N THR A 64 -10.03 -3.70 13.36
CA THR A 64 -8.90 -3.69 14.28
C THR A 64 -7.72 -4.36 13.59
N ALA A 65 -6.62 -3.63 13.42
CA ALA A 65 -5.45 -4.14 12.72
C ALA A 65 -4.15 -3.84 13.47
N ARG A 66 -3.11 -4.57 13.09
CA ARG A 66 -1.70 -4.31 13.37
C ARG A 66 -0.94 -4.18 12.06
N LEU A 67 0.23 -3.56 12.12
CA LEU A 67 1.09 -3.33 10.96
C LEU A 67 2.43 -4.04 11.17
N GLU A 68 2.73 -4.98 10.29
CA GLU A 68 4.10 -5.43 10.04
C GLU A 68 4.68 -4.56 8.94
N LEU A 69 5.75 -3.82 9.24
CA LEU A 69 6.44 -2.95 8.29
C LEU A 69 7.91 -3.35 8.23
N SER A 70 8.42 -3.61 7.03
CA SER A 70 9.82 -3.95 6.80
C SER A 70 10.25 -3.31 5.49
N LEU A 71 10.76 -2.08 5.58
CA LEU A 71 11.22 -1.31 4.42
C LEU A 71 12.70 -0.97 4.56
N THR A 72 13.48 -1.34 3.55
CA THR A 72 14.88 -0.93 3.41
C THR A 72 14.94 0.44 2.76
N VAL A 73 15.66 1.38 3.37
CA VAL A 73 15.88 2.73 2.81
C VAL A 73 17.31 2.85 2.33
N GLY A 74 17.48 3.23 1.06
CA GLY A 74 18.78 3.44 0.44
C GLY A 74 19.45 4.75 0.84
N ALA A 75 20.51 5.12 0.11
CA ALA A 75 21.22 6.37 0.35
C ALA A 75 20.35 7.58 -0.05
N ALA A 76 20.38 8.63 0.77
CA ALA A 76 19.67 9.87 0.48
C ALA A 76 20.43 10.73 -0.54
N VAL A 77 19.70 11.26 -1.52
CA VAL A 77 20.15 12.24 -2.51
C VAL A 77 19.53 13.59 -2.16
N PRO A 78 20.34 14.65 -1.96
CA PRO A 78 19.82 15.97 -1.63
C PRO A 78 19.08 16.58 -2.82
N LEU A 79 17.96 17.24 -2.53
CA LEU A 79 17.17 18.01 -3.50
C LEU A 79 17.40 19.53 -3.36
N GLY A 80 18.15 19.95 -2.34
CA GLY A 80 18.36 21.35 -1.96
C GLY A 80 17.39 21.81 -0.87
N GLY A 81 17.70 22.93 -0.20
CA GLY A 81 16.82 23.49 0.84
C GLY A 81 16.65 22.63 2.10
N GLY A 82 17.46 21.58 2.28
CA GLY A 82 17.30 20.59 3.35
C GLY A 82 16.43 19.39 2.98
N ASP A 83 15.89 19.36 1.76
CA ASP A 83 15.06 18.28 1.24
C ASP A 83 15.92 17.17 0.64
N PHE A 84 15.41 15.93 0.67
CA PHE A 84 16.08 14.78 0.09
C PHE A 84 15.11 13.68 -0.32
N ALA A 85 15.59 12.81 -1.20
CA ALA A 85 14.92 11.58 -1.60
C ALA A 85 15.85 10.37 -1.41
N ALA A 86 15.30 9.23 -1.00
CA ALA A 86 16.03 7.96 -0.94
C ALA A 86 15.15 6.84 -1.53
N PRO A 87 15.70 5.87 -2.26
CA PRO A 87 14.93 4.72 -2.73
C PRO A 87 14.51 3.85 -1.55
N VAL A 88 13.34 3.21 -1.65
CA VAL A 88 12.76 2.34 -0.62
C VAL A 88 12.29 1.05 -1.24
N SER A 89 12.57 -0.08 -0.61
CA SER A 89 12.08 -1.39 -1.06
C SER A 89 11.72 -2.26 0.14
N GLY A 90 10.74 -3.14 0.02
CA GLY A 90 10.40 -4.09 1.08
C GLY A 90 8.93 -4.49 1.05
N SER A 91 8.34 -4.69 2.22
CA SER A 91 6.94 -5.12 2.34
C SER A 91 6.27 -4.54 3.56
N PHE A 92 4.93 -4.48 3.51
CA PHE A 92 4.11 -4.23 4.68
C PHE A 92 2.85 -5.08 4.67
N ARG A 93 2.30 -5.35 5.85
CA ARG A 93 1.12 -6.17 6.03
C ARG A 93 0.25 -5.63 7.16
N PHE A 94 -1.01 -5.33 6.82
CA PHE A 94 -2.09 -5.13 7.77
C PHE A 94 -2.72 -6.47 8.10
N TYR A 95 -2.80 -6.80 9.39
CA TYR A 95 -3.39 -8.05 9.85
C TYR A 95 -4.22 -7.87 11.12
N ASP A 96 -5.21 -8.73 11.31
CA ASP A 96 -6.05 -8.78 12.49
C ASP A 96 -5.34 -9.54 13.62
N PRO A 97 -5.04 -8.90 14.76
CA PRO A 97 -4.36 -9.54 15.88
C PRO A 97 -5.19 -10.63 16.57
N LEU A 98 -6.50 -10.68 16.34
CA LEU A 98 -7.41 -11.63 16.99
C LEU A 98 -7.47 -12.97 16.24
N VAL A 99 -6.93 -13.04 15.02
CA VAL A 99 -6.89 -14.25 14.20
C VAL A 99 -5.50 -14.87 14.28
N PHE A 100 -5.40 -16.09 14.83
CA PHE A 100 -4.12 -16.76 15.04
C PHE A 100 -3.49 -17.35 13.77
N ASP A 101 -4.29 -17.69 12.76
CA ASP A 101 -3.77 -18.22 11.49
C ASP A 101 -3.26 -17.05 10.62
N PRO A 102 -1.95 -16.98 10.32
CA PRO A 102 -1.37 -15.86 9.57
C PRO A 102 -1.96 -15.70 8.16
N THR A 103 -2.48 -16.78 7.57
CA THR A 103 -3.11 -16.74 6.24
C THR A 103 -4.51 -16.13 6.30
N GLN A 104 -5.21 -16.30 7.43
CA GLN A 104 -6.56 -15.78 7.65
C GLN A 104 -6.57 -14.40 8.34
N SER A 105 -5.50 -14.07 9.07
CA SER A 105 -5.37 -12.79 9.76
C SER A 105 -5.03 -11.64 8.83
N THR A 106 -4.46 -11.93 7.66
CA THR A 106 -4.07 -10.88 6.70
C THR A 106 -5.32 -10.14 6.21
N ILE A 107 -5.30 -8.82 6.29
CA ILE A 107 -6.31 -7.92 5.73
C ILE A 107 -5.82 -7.44 4.36
N LEU A 108 -4.62 -6.88 4.34
CA LEU A 108 -3.97 -6.35 3.14
C LEU A 108 -2.47 -6.55 3.29
N SER A 109 -1.80 -7.09 2.27
CA SER A 109 -0.35 -7.16 2.21
C SER A 109 0.17 -6.51 0.95
N ALA A 110 1.39 -5.97 1.02
CA ALA A 110 1.98 -5.20 -0.04
C ALA A 110 3.47 -5.50 -0.18
N VAL A 111 3.94 -5.53 -1.43
CA VAL A 111 5.37 -5.51 -1.77
C VAL A 111 5.67 -4.20 -2.48
N VAL A 112 6.72 -3.52 -2.03
CA VAL A 112 7.25 -2.28 -2.60
C VAL A 112 8.57 -2.63 -3.27
N ALA A 113 8.59 -2.63 -4.61
CA ALA A 113 9.82 -2.92 -5.36
C ALA A 113 10.78 -1.72 -5.34
N ASP A 114 10.28 -0.52 -5.71
CA ASP A 114 11.09 0.68 -5.93
C ASP A 114 10.36 1.96 -5.45
N GLY A 115 9.97 2.05 -4.18
CA GLY A 115 9.39 3.25 -3.59
C GLY A 115 10.38 4.41 -3.38
N VAL A 116 9.88 5.55 -2.89
CA VAL A 116 10.68 6.72 -2.56
C VAL A 116 10.34 7.23 -1.17
N PHE A 117 11.35 7.30 -0.31
CA PHE A 117 11.33 8.11 0.90
C PHE A 117 11.64 9.54 0.51
N LEU A 118 10.72 10.46 0.77
CA LEU A 118 10.86 11.88 0.47
C LEU A 118 10.71 12.68 1.76
N ARG A 119 11.66 13.59 2.00
CA ARG A 119 11.55 14.60 3.05
C ARG A 119 11.54 15.99 2.42
N VAL A 120 10.50 16.76 2.75
CA VAL A 120 10.32 18.15 2.32
C VAL A 120 10.06 19.00 3.56
N GLY A 121 11.01 19.87 3.88
CA GLY A 121 11.01 20.63 5.13
C GLY A 121 10.94 19.71 6.36
N ALA A 122 9.87 19.86 7.14
CA ALA A 122 9.62 19.06 8.34
C ALA A 122 8.84 17.76 8.07
N GLY A 123 8.21 17.63 6.90
CA GLY A 123 7.40 16.46 6.54
C GLY A 123 8.24 15.36 5.92
N SER A 124 7.94 14.11 6.26
CA SER A 124 8.54 12.93 5.61
C SER A 124 7.45 11.99 5.12
N SER A 125 7.69 11.32 3.99
CA SER A 125 6.74 10.39 3.41
C SER A 125 7.46 9.24 2.71
N VAL A 126 6.85 8.06 2.72
CA VAL A 126 7.22 6.95 1.84
C VAL A 126 6.11 6.82 0.82
N ASN A 127 6.46 7.00 -0.45
CA ASN A 127 5.54 6.96 -1.58
C ASN A 127 5.83 5.73 -2.44
N SER A 128 4.79 5.02 -2.84
CA SER A 128 4.88 3.91 -3.78
C SER A 128 3.57 3.80 -4.56
N ASP A 129 3.67 3.42 -5.83
CA ASP A 129 2.54 3.18 -6.70
C ASP A 129 2.87 2.01 -7.64
N SER A 130 1.83 1.41 -8.19
CA SER A 130 1.94 0.20 -9.03
C SER A 130 2.58 0.44 -10.39
N LEU A 131 2.47 1.66 -10.95
CA LEU A 131 2.87 1.96 -12.32
C LEU A 131 4.33 2.38 -12.43
N VAL A 132 4.83 3.09 -11.42
CA VAL A 132 6.16 3.71 -11.39
C VAL A 132 7.08 2.96 -10.43
N PHE A 133 6.57 2.55 -9.27
CA PHE A 133 7.39 2.05 -8.15
C PHE A 133 7.17 0.57 -7.84
N GLY A 134 6.43 -0.13 -8.70
CA GLY A 134 6.23 -1.58 -8.60
C GLY A 134 5.50 -2.04 -7.34
N LEU A 135 4.60 -1.20 -6.79
CA LEU A 135 3.72 -1.58 -5.70
C LEU A 135 2.79 -2.72 -6.15
N SER A 136 2.68 -3.78 -5.34
CA SER A 136 1.70 -4.84 -5.54
C SER A 136 0.96 -5.13 -4.24
N PHE A 137 -0.36 -5.03 -4.27
CA PHE A 137 -1.23 -5.49 -3.18
C PHE A 137 -1.70 -6.93 -3.38
N VAL A 138 -1.85 -7.63 -2.26
CA VAL A 138 -2.58 -8.89 -2.16
C VAL A 138 -3.64 -8.72 -1.07
N ALA A 139 -4.91 -8.82 -1.48
CA ALA A 139 -6.05 -8.83 -0.57
C ALA A 139 -5.99 -10.08 0.31
N GLY A 140 -6.16 -9.92 1.61
CA GLY A 140 -6.36 -11.05 2.50
C GLY A 140 -7.85 -11.40 2.65
N PRO A 141 -8.18 -12.54 3.29
CA PRO A 141 -9.55 -13.04 3.37
C PRO A 141 -10.54 -12.07 3.99
N GLN A 142 -10.10 -11.23 4.94
CA GLN A 142 -10.97 -10.24 5.57
C GLN A 142 -11.40 -9.15 4.59
N LEU A 143 -10.48 -8.65 3.75
CA LEU A 143 -10.78 -7.66 2.74
C LEU A 143 -11.63 -8.26 1.62
N GLU A 144 -11.33 -9.50 1.20
CA GLU A 144 -12.14 -10.23 0.22
C GLU A 144 -13.58 -10.43 0.69
N ALA A 145 -13.80 -10.69 1.97
CA ALA A 145 -15.13 -10.84 2.55
C ALA A 145 -15.97 -9.54 2.52
N LEU A 146 -15.32 -8.37 2.41
CA LEU A 146 -16.01 -7.09 2.22
C LEU A 146 -16.46 -6.86 0.78
N LEU A 147 -15.84 -7.55 -0.19
CA LEU A 147 -16.18 -7.42 -1.59
C LEU A 147 -17.40 -8.27 -1.95
N LEU A 148 -18.22 -7.77 -2.87
CA LEU A 148 -19.29 -8.59 -3.43
C LEU A 148 -18.70 -9.81 -4.16
N PRO A 149 -19.38 -10.97 -4.13
CA PRO A 149 -18.93 -12.16 -4.85
C PRO A 149 -18.65 -11.87 -6.34
N GLY A 150 -17.55 -12.41 -6.85
CA GLY A 150 -17.16 -12.18 -8.24
C GLY A 150 -16.53 -10.80 -8.48
N ARG A 151 -15.86 -10.24 -7.47
CA ARG A 151 -15.03 -9.04 -7.60
C ARG A 151 -13.64 -9.31 -7.06
N ALA A 152 -12.65 -8.67 -7.66
CA ALA A 152 -11.26 -8.78 -7.25
C ALA A 152 -10.60 -7.41 -7.32
N ILE A 153 -9.59 -7.23 -6.47
CA ILE A 153 -8.75 -6.05 -6.52
C ILE A 153 -7.94 -6.06 -7.82
N ALA A 154 -8.02 -4.98 -8.58
CA ALA A 154 -7.27 -4.76 -9.82
C ALA A 154 -5.88 -4.20 -9.52
N PRO A 155 -4.86 -4.51 -10.34
CA PRO A 155 -3.46 -4.14 -10.10
C PRO A 155 -3.16 -2.67 -10.41
N LEU A 156 -3.98 -1.75 -9.90
CA LEU A 156 -3.72 -0.32 -9.91
C LEU A 156 -3.82 0.18 -8.48
N PHE A 157 -2.66 0.51 -7.92
CA PHE A 157 -2.45 0.75 -6.50
C PHE A 157 -1.64 2.01 -6.26
N ASP A 158 -2.03 2.73 -5.22
CA ASP A 158 -1.25 3.80 -4.62
C ASP A 158 -1.12 3.55 -3.12
N ALA A 159 0.05 3.86 -2.56
CA ALA A 159 0.34 3.78 -1.14
C ALA A 159 1.25 4.93 -0.69
N VAL A 160 0.84 5.61 0.37
CA VAL A 160 1.61 6.67 1.01
C VAL A 160 1.63 6.44 2.51
N PHE A 161 2.81 6.31 3.09
CA PHE A 161 3.01 6.48 4.52
C PHE A 161 3.48 7.90 4.78
N THR A 162 2.75 8.68 5.56
CA THR A 162 3.18 9.98 6.04
C THR A 162 3.79 9.81 7.41
N LEU A 163 5.02 10.29 7.58
CA LEU A 163 5.73 10.23 8.86
C LEU A 163 5.77 11.64 9.47
N THR A 164 5.38 11.74 10.73
CA THR A 164 5.44 12.98 11.50
C THR A 164 6.34 12.82 12.72
N ASP A 165 6.77 13.94 13.29
CA ASP A 165 7.62 13.96 14.49
C ASP A 165 8.89 13.12 14.32
N VAL A 166 9.52 13.23 13.14
CA VAL A 166 10.70 12.45 12.79
C VAL A 166 11.91 12.99 13.56
N LEU A 167 12.29 12.29 14.63
CA LEU A 167 13.34 12.68 15.57
C LEU A 167 14.45 11.64 15.56
N ASN A 168 15.70 12.09 15.40
CA ASN A 168 16.86 11.23 15.66
C ASN A 168 17.12 11.09 17.17
N ASP A 169 18.01 10.17 17.57
CA ASP A 169 18.35 9.92 19.00
C ASP A 169 18.88 11.16 19.74
N ALA A 170 19.38 12.17 19.00
CA ALA A 170 19.89 13.43 19.54
C ALA A 170 18.85 14.57 19.49
N GLY A 171 17.60 14.30 19.07
CA GLY A 171 16.54 15.30 18.87
C GLY A 171 16.79 16.29 17.71
N GLY A 172 17.75 15.99 16.83
CA GLY A 172 18.18 16.82 15.71
C GLY A 172 17.75 16.32 14.33
N SER A 173 18.37 16.88 13.28
CA SER A 173 18.09 16.52 11.88
C SER A 173 18.45 15.07 11.56
N VAL A 174 17.66 14.45 10.69
CA VAL A 174 17.68 13.00 10.40
C VAL A 174 18.66 12.62 9.27
N ILE A 175 19.36 13.61 8.68
CA ILE A 175 20.36 13.39 7.63
C ILE A 175 21.76 13.56 8.19
N ALA A 176 22.66 12.63 7.86
CA ALA A 176 24.08 12.83 8.05
C ALA A 176 24.68 13.66 6.89
N GLY A 177 24.74 14.98 7.05
CA GLY A 177 25.59 15.86 6.23
C GLY A 177 24.87 16.72 5.18
N PRO A 178 25.54 17.78 4.69
CA PRO A 178 24.95 18.78 3.78
C PRO A 178 24.79 18.31 2.32
N ASP A 179 25.53 17.30 1.89
CA ASP A 179 25.60 16.84 0.48
C ASP A 179 24.88 15.50 0.25
N GLY A 180 24.03 15.07 1.20
CA GLY A 180 23.47 13.73 1.24
C GLY A 180 24.34 12.75 2.03
N GLY A 181 23.83 11.53 2.22
CA GLY A 181 24.49 10.54 3.06
C GLY A 181 23.56 9.47 3.61
N PRO A 182 24.06 8.63 4.54
CA PRO A 182 23.19 7.73 5.29
C PRO A 182 22.17 8.53 6.09
N ILE A 183 20.95 8.01 6.14
CA ILE A 183 19.92 8.50 7.05
C ILE A 183 20.33 8.08 8.46
N SER A 184 20.26 8.98 9.44
CA SER A 184 20.53 8.62 10.84
C SER A 184 19.35 7.84 11.40
N ALA A 185 19.58 7.00 12.41
CA ALA A 185 18.50 6.37 13.14
C ALA A 185 17.48 7.42 13.62
N PHE A 186 16.19 7.10 13.51
CA PHE A 186 15.12 8.00 13.91
C PHE A 186 13.89 7.23 14.36
N THR A 187 13.04 7.95 15.08
CA THR A 187 11.69 7.51 15.46
C THR A 187 10.67 8.49 14.90
N ALA A 188 9.47 8.01 14.60
CA ALA A 188 8.40 8.82 14.03
C ALA A 188 7.02 8.25 14.35
N ASN A 189 5.99 9.08 14.25
CA ASN A 189 4.61 8.64 14.12
C ASN A 189 4.30 8.38 12.63
N ALA A 190 3.32 7.54 12.33
CA ALA A 190 2.93 7.26 10.96
C ALA A 190 1.42 7.27 10.72
N SER A 191 1.02 7.76 9.57
CA SER A 191 -0.29 7.53 8.99
C SER A 191 -0.15 6.91 7.61
N PHE A 192 -1.15 6.16 7.20
CA PHE A 192 -1.19 5.52 5.89
C PHE A 192 -2.43 5.94 5.13
N SER A 193 -2.25 6.18 3.85
CA SER A 193 -3.34 6.25 2.88
C SER A 193 -2.98 5.39 1.69
N GLY A 194 -3.91 4.55 1.26
CA GLY A 194 -3.76 3.77 0.05
C GLY A 194 -5.05 3.75 -0.75
N SER A 195 -4.94 3.41 -2.02
CA SER A 195 -6.11 3.16 -2.86
C SER A 195 -5.89 1.97 -3.77
N ALA A 196 -6.99 1.31 -4.12
CA ALA A 196 -6.98 0.23 -5.10
C ALA A 196 -8.26 0.26 -5.93
N ASN A 197 -8.15 -0.13 -7.20
CA ASN A 197 -9.33 -0.37 -8.01
C ASN A 197 -9.87 -1.78 -7.78
N VAL A 198 -11.16 -1.95 -7.99
CA VAL A 198 -11.87 -3.24 -7.97
C VAL A 198 -12.52 -3.44 -9.32
N VAL A 199 -12.33 -4.64 -9.86
CA VAL A 199 -12.94 -5.08 -11.10
C VAL A 199 -13.81 -6.31 -10.86
N PRO A 200 -14.92 -6.46 -11.60
CA PRO A 200 -15.61 -7.73 -11.67
C PRO A 200 -14.63 -8.81 -12.15
N THR A 201 -14.61 -9.97 -11.50
CA THR A 201 -13.88 -11.11 -12.05
C THR A 201 -14.49 -11.47 -13.40
N PRO A 202 -13.70 -11.86 -14.41
CA PRO A 202 -14.23 -12.29 -15.69
C PRO A 202 -15.28 -13.38 -15.47
N GLY A 203 -16.55 -13.05 -15.70
CA GLY A 203 -17.64 -14.00 -15.49
C GLY A 203 -17.48 -15.22 -16.40
N ALA A 204 -18.04 -16.36 -15.99
CA ALA A 204 -18.01 -17.59 -16.80
C ALA A 204 -18.50 -17.36 -18.24
N VAL A 205 -19.42 -16.42 -18.45
CA VAL A 205 -19.90 -16.02 -19.79
C VAL A 205 -18.81 -15.36 -20.63
N ALA A 206 -17.99 -14.48 -20.05
CA ALA A 206 -16.87 -13.84 -20.75
C ALA A 206 -15.81 -14.89 -21.14
N LEU A 207 -15.52 -15.83 -20.23
CA LEU A 207 -14.61 -16.94 -20.51
C LEU A 207 -15.16 -17.88 -21.59
N MET A 208 -16.47 -18.19 -21.56
CA MET A 208 -17.11 -18.99 -22.59
C MET A 208 -17.14 -18.27 -23.95
N ALA A 209 -17.36 -16.95 -23.98
CA ALA A 209 -17.30 -16.17 -25.22
C ALA A 209 -15.88 -16.20 -25.83
N LEU A 210 -14.84 -16.03 -25.00
CA LEU A 210 -13.44 -16.14 -25.44
C LEU A 210 -13.13 -17.57 -25.93
N GLY A 211 -13.56 -18.60 -25.20
CA GLY A 211 -13.43 -20.00 -25.60
C GLY A 211 -14.14 -20.30 -26.93
N GLY A 212 -15.34 -19.75 -27.12
CA GLY A 212 -16.11 -19.86 -28.36
C GLY A 212 -15.43 -19.19 -29.55
N VAL A 213 -14.86 -18.00 -29.37
CA VAL A 213 -14.10 -17.30 -30.41
C VAL A 213 -12.83 -18.07 -30.79
N ALA A 214 -12.09 -18.60 -29.81
CA ALA A 214 -10.92 -19.43 -30.06
C ALA A 214 -11.26 -20.72 -30.81
N ALA A 215 -12.35 -21.40 -30.43
CA ALA A 215 -12.84 -22.61 -31.10
C ALA A 215 -13.31 -22.33 -32.54
N ALA A 216 -13.99 -21.20 -32.77
CA ALA A 216 -14.44 -20.78 -34.10
C ALA A 216 -13.25 -20.44 -35.02
N ARG A 217 -12.18 -19.83 -34.48
CA ARG A 217 -10.93 -19.58 -35.22
C ARG A 217 -10.24 -20.87 -35.64
N ARG A 218 -10.19 -21.89 -34.77
CA ARG A 218 -9.54 -23.17 -35.08
C ARG A 218 -10.22 -23.97 -36.20
N ARG A 219 -11.50 -23.70 -36.48
CA ARG A 219 -12.26 -24.37 -37.56
C ARG A 219 -12.10 -23.71 -38.93
N ARG A 220 -11.47 -22.54 -39.01
CA ARG A 220 -11.10 -21.89 -40.27
C ARG A 220 -9.66 -22.23 -40.61
#